data_AF-A0A7S3UN82-F1
#
_entry.id   AF-A0A7S3UN82-F1
#
_cell.length_a   1.000
_cell.length_b   1.000
_cell.length_c   1.000
_cell.angle_alpha   90.00
_cell.angle_beta   90.00
_cell.angle_gamma   90.00
#
_symmetry.space_group_name_H-M   'P 1'
#
loop_
_entity.id
_entity.type
_entity.pdbx_description
1 polymer ?
#
loop_
_entity_poly.entity_id
_entity_poly.type
_entity_poly.pdbx_seq_one_letter_code
_entity_poly.pdbx_strand_id
1 'polypeptide(L)'
;MAKEVLLSERPGAMRGVGGAVEPPSGLGNFKGVMLCNRPADLVPAKGSEAAQPFRVGAVSEQVGLRDMKKQTAQPVKPTKEVLTRHAMWLQQLEAQVQVQKKEVGAEGELEQRKHDAIKEQCARQRRLVQECKEKYGGAPPRAALEKAVAAVKQKPLWAMSEAELARFEDEGEDLLDWVEGLDPEEYIKDLEFRQALEVCKDRCGRLQKEEEEFKKQLADKFNEDDDT
;
A
#
# COMPACT_ATOMS: atom_id res chain seq x y z
N MET A 1 42.28 -22.39 8.59
CA MET A 1 42.56 -22.27 7.14
C MET A 1 41.61 -21.24 6.57
N ALA A 2 42.12 -20.08 6.21
CA ALA A 2 41.34 -19.00 5.60
C ALA A 2 41.05 -19.32 4.13
N LYS A 3 39.84 -19.02 3.67
CA LYS A 3 39.52 -18.91 2.25
C LYS A 3 38.93 -17.53 2.00
N GLU A 4 39.79 -16.65 1.53
CA GLU A 4 39.42 -15.51 0.72
C GLU A 4 38.82 -16.02 -0.60
N VAL A 5 37.73 -15.43 -1.06
CA VAL A 5 37.40 -15.35 -2.50
C VAL A 5 36.84 -13.96 -2.76
N LEU A 6 37.73 -13.07 -3.16
CA LEU A 6 37.43 -11.91 -3.99
C LEU A 6 37.12 -12.43 -5.39
N LEU A 7 35.98 -12.05 -5.97
CA LEU A 7 35.83 -11.97 -7.42
C LEU A 7 34.90 -10.81 -7.76
N SER A 8 35.55 -9.77 -8.27
CA SER A 8 35.07 -8.56 -8.88
C SER A 8 34.60 -8.78 -10.34
N GLU A 9 33.95 -7.73 -10.87
CA GLU A 9 33.71 -7.40 -12.30
C GLU A 9 32.37 -7.85 -12.92
N ARG A 10 31.68 -7.08 -13.79
CA ARG A 10 31.44 -5.64 -14.02
C ARG A 10 30.32 -5.55 -15.10
N PRO A 11 29.63 -4.40 -15.28
CA PRO A 11 28.46 -4.26 -16.16
C PRO A 11 28.84 -3.81 -17.59
N GLY A 12 28.06 -4.26 -18.58
CA GLY A 12 27.98 -3.62 -19.90
C GLY A 12 28.10 -4.55 -21.11
N ALA A 13 26.97 -4.88 -21.74
CA ALA A 13 26.93 -5.36 -23.11
C ALA A 13 25.73 -4.73 -23.83
N MET A 14 26.01 -3.70 -24.65
CA MET A 14 25.07 -3.17 -25.64
C MET A 14 25.81 -3.03 -26.98
N ARG A 15 25.38 -3.82 -27.97
CA ARG A 15 25.41 -3.62 -29.45
C ARG A 15 25.06 -4.97 -30.07
N GLY A 16 24.09 -5.18 -30.97
CA GLY A 16 23.31 -4.30 -31.83
C GLY A 16 23.33 -4.92 -33.23
N VAL A 17 22.24 -5.57 -33.67
CA VAL A 17 21.96 -5.92 -35.08
C VAL A 17 20.46 -5.84 -35.29
N GLY A 18 20.05 -5.03 -36.27
CA GLY A 18 18.66 -4.82 -36.65
C GLY A 18 18.09 -6.00 -37.44
N GLY A 19 16.81 -6.27 -37.18
CA GLY A 19 15.94 -7.13 -37.96
C GLY A 19 14.52 -6.89 -37.47
N ALA A 20 13.72 -6.21 -38.27
CA ALA A 20 12.29 -6.05 -38.02
C ALA A 20 11.64 -7.43 -38.14
N VAL A 21 11.32 -8.04 -37.00
CA VAL A 21 10.47 -9.23 -36.91
C VAL A 21 9.14 -8.76 -36.36
N GLU A 22 8.10 -8.87 -37.17
CA GLU A 22 6.71 -8.65 -36.76
C GLU A 22 6.39 -9.54 -35.55
N PRO A 23 5.80 -9.00 -34.47
CA PRO A 23 5.46 -9.81 -33.32
C PRO A 23 4.30 -10.76 -33.70
N PRO A 24 4.36 -12.06 -33.34
CA PRO A 24 3.27 -12.98 -33.56
C PRO A 24 1.99 -12.48 -32.89
N SER A 25 0.94 -12.30 -33.67
CA SER A 25 -0.41 -12.05 -33.21
C SER A 25 -0.88 -13.25 -32.38
N GLY A 26 -1.02 -13.08 -31.07
CA GLY A 26 -1.57 -14.14 -30.21
C GLY A 26 -1.11 -14.18 -28.75
N LEU A 27 -0.24 -13.27 -28.29
CA LEU A 27 0.08 -13.17 -26.86
C LEU A 27 -0.88 -12.21 -26.17
N GLY A 28 -1.96 -12.80 -25.68
CA GLY A 28 -3.03 -12.16 -24.96
C GLY A 28 -2.59 -11.39 -23.71
N ASN A 29 -3.42 -10.39 -23.40
CA ASN A 29 -3.54 -9.65 -22.15
C ASN A 29 -2.94 -10.37 -20.94
N PHE A 30 -1.70 -10.01 -20.58
CA PHE A 30 -1.15 -10.28 -19.26
C PHE A 30 -0.50 -9.03 -18.69
N LYS A 31 -1.35 -8.16 -18.14
CA LYS A 31 -1.00 -7.37 -16.96
C LYS A 31 -2.25 -6.98 -16.20
N GLY A 32 -2.68 -7.84 -15.28
CA GLY A 32 -3.44 -7.41 -14.11
C GLY A 32 -4.97 -7.40 -14.18
N VAL A 33 -5.62 -8.11 -15.10
CA VAL A 33 -7.07 -8.35 -15.02
C VAL A 33 -7.29 -9.86 -14.99
N MET A 34 -7.76 -10.36 -13.84
CA MET A 34 -8.32 -11.71 -13.71
C MET A 34 -9.57 -11.79 -14.59
N LEU A 35 -9.37 -12.03 -15.88
CA LEU A 35 -10.41 -12.47 -16.80
C LEU A 35 -10.77 -13.89 -16.37
N CYS A 36 -11.76 -14.00 -15.49
CA CYS A 36 -12.44 -15.26 -15.22
C CYS A 36 -12.88 -15.86 -16.57
N ASN A 37 -12.35 -17.02 -16.92
CA ASN A 37 -12.85 -17.86 -18.01
C ASN A 37 -14.36 -18.05 -17.78
N ARG A 38 -15.19 -17.48 -18.64
CA ARG A 38 -16.65 -17.66 -18.60
C ARG A 38 -16.98 -18.89 -19.46
N PRO A 39 -17.38 -20.03 -18.87
CA PRO A 39 -17.73 -21.21 -19.66
C PRO A 39 -19.16 -21.03 -20.20
N ALA A 40 -19.30 -20.34 -21.33
CA ALA A 40 -20.49 -20.39 -22.19
C ALA A 40 -20.27 -19.68 -23.54
N ASP A 41 -19.19 -20.01 -24.26
CA ASP A 41 -19.19 -19.92 -25.73
C ASP A 41 -19.49 -21.32 -26.30
N LEU A 42 -20.67 -21.84 -25.94
CA LEU A 42 -21.31 -22.91 -26.69
C LEU A 42 -22.27 -22.25 -27.66
N VAL A 43 -21.81 -22.15 -28.91
CA VAL A 43 -22.67 -21.94 -30.07
C VAL A 43 -23.82 -22.95 -30.00
N PRO A 44 -25.10 -22.54 -29.93
CA PRO A 44 -26.18 -23.50 -30.09
C PRO A 44 -26.18 -23.99 -31.54
N ALA A 45 -25.81 -25.25 -31.71
CA ALA A 45 -26.06 -26.00 -32.93
C ALA A 45 -27.55 -25.92 -33.27
N LYS A 46 -27.84 -25.69 -34.55
CA LYS A 46 -29.18 -25.80 -35.13
C LYS A 46 -29.86 -27.10 -34.73
N GLY A 47 -31.05 -27.00 -34.15
CA GLY A 47 -32.08 -28.03 -34.22
C GLY A 47 -32.53 -28.61 -32.88
N SER A 48 -33.57 -28.05 -32.29
CA SER A 48 -34.72 -28.81 -31.78
C SER A 48 -35.88 -27.88 -31.45
N GLU A 49 -37.07 -28.29 -31.87
CA GLU A 49 -38.34 -27.60 -31.74
C GLU A 49 -38.80 -27.35 -30.28
N ALA A 50 -39.71 -26.38 -30.16
CA ALA A 50 -40.73 -26.24 -29.13
C ALA A 50 -40.33 -25.72 -27.74
N ALA A 51 -40.14 -24.40 -27.65
CA ALA A 51 -40.59 -23.62 -26.50
C ALA A 51 -41.18 -22.29 -27.01
N GLN A 52 -42.49 -22.10 -26.83
CA GLN A 52 -43.18 -20.89 -27.30
C GLN A 52 -42.62 -19.63 -26.62
N PRO A 53 -42.42 -18.51 -27.34
CA PRO A 53 -42.12 -17.24 -26.70
C PRO A 53 -43.31 -16.78 -25.85
N PHE A 54 -43.01 -16.17 -24.70
CA PHE A 54 -43.97 -15.65 -23.72
C PHE A 54 -45.18 -14.96 -24.39
N ARG A 55 -46.39 -15.41 -24.06
CA ARG A 55 -47.62 -14.68 -24.40
C ARG A 55 -47.67 -13.42 -23.55
N VAL A 56 -47.32 -12.28 -24.15
CA VAL A 56 -47.75 -10.98 -23.63
C VAL A 56 -49.26 -10.92 -23.82
N GLY A 57 -50.02 -11.24 -22.78
CA GLY A 57 -51.45 -11.04 -22.76
C GLY A 57 -51.73 -9.56 -23.07
N ALA A 58 -52.59 -9.30 -24.04
CA ALA A 58 -53.12 -7.98 -24.30
C ALA A 58 -53.96 -7.56 -23.08
N VAL A 59 -53.31 -6.96 -22.08
CA VAL A 59 -53.99 -6.26 -21.00
C VAL A 59 -54.37 -4.91 -21.56
N SER A 60 -55.64 -4.74 -21.92
CA SER A 60 -56.23 -3.46 -22.35
C SER A 60 -56.45 -2.48 -21.18
N GLU A 61 -55.63 -2.55 -20.13
CA GLU A 61 -55.63 -1.50 -19.11
C GLU A 61 -54.87 -0.30 -19.69
N GLN A 62 -55.61 0.76 -19.98
CA GLN A 62 -55.03 2.08 -20.26
C GLN A 62 -54.07 2.44 -19.12
N VAL A 63 -52.78 2.44 -19.43
CA VAL A 63 -51.73 2.98 -18.57
C VAL A 63 -52.03 4.47 -18.39
N GLY A 64 -52.67 4.83 -17.27
CA GLY A 64 -52.91 6.24 -16.93
C GLY A 64 -54.14 6.56 -16.08
N LEU A 65 -55.12 5.66 -15.92
CA LEU A 65 -56.33 5.94 -15.13
C LEU A 65 -56.55 4.89 -14.02
N ARG A 66 -55.64 4.84 -13.04
CA ARG A 66 -56.02 4.35 -11.71
C ARG A 66 -56.23 5.56 -10.82
N ASP A 67 -57.49 5.87 -10.52
CA ASP A 67 -57.84 6.81 -9.46
C ASP A 67 -57.04 6.44 -8.21
N MET A 68 -56.20 7.36 -7.74
CA MET A 68 -55.55 7.25 -6.45
C MET A 68 -56.65 7.33 -5.39
N LYS A 69 -57.34 6.22 -5.14
CA LYS A 69 -58.11 6.03 -3.92
C LYS A 69 -57.12 6.33 -2.81
N LYS A 70 -57.34 7.45 -2.10
CA LYS A 70 -56.59 7.86 -0.94
C LYS A 70 -56.61 6.67 0.02
N GLN A 71 -55.57 5.84 -0.05
CA GLN A 71 -55.36 4.80 0.93
C GLN A 71 -55.14 5.56 2.22
N THR A 72 -56.13 5.50 3.11
CA THR A 72 -55.96 5.88 4.50
C THR A 72 -54.68 5.22 4.98
N ALA A 73 -53.69 6.04 5.33
CA ALA A 73 -52.34 5.60 5.67
C ALA A 73 -52.45 4.52 6.74
N GLN A 74 -52.21 3.26 6.36
CA GLN A 74 -52.06 2.21 7.36
C GLN A 74 -50.82 2.53 8.18
N PRO A 75 -50.85 2.32 9.51
CA PRO A 75 -49.67 2.54 10.33
C PRO A 75 -48.52 1.71 9.77
N VAL A 76 -47.45 2.40 9.38
CA VAL A 76 -46.25 1.79 8.84
C VAL A 76 -45.74 0.82 9.90
N LYS A 77 -45.70 -0.48 9.57
CA LYS A 77 -45.14 -1.50 10.47
C LYS A 77 -43.72 -1.07 10.85
N PRO A 78 -43.32 -1.18 12.13
CA PRO A 78 -41.97 -0.79 12.54
C PRO A 78 -40.98 -1.51 11.63
N THR A 79 -40.14 -0.73 10.95
CA THR A 79 -39.05 -1.26 10.15
C THR A 79 -38.22 -2.17 11.03
N LYS A 80 -37.82 -3.34 10.49
CA LYS A 80 -37.06 -4.34 11.24
C LYS A 80 -35.83 -3.63 11.82
N GLU A 81 -35.66 -3.64 13.14
CA GLU A 81 -34.55 -2.95 13.85
C GLU A 81 -33.17 -3.28 13.28
N VAL A 82 -33.05 -4.46 12.66
CA VAL A 82 -31.86 -4.90 11.93
C VAL A 82 -31.50 -3.94 10.80
N LEU A 83 -32.47 -3.46 10.03
CA LEU A 83 -32.23 -2.54 8.91
C LEU A 83 -31.83 -1.14 9.38
N THR A 84 -32.38 -0.67 10.50
CA THR A 84 -31.97 0.61 11.09
C THR A 84 -30.55 0.54 11.64
N ARG A 85 -30.18 -0.55 12.33
CA ARG A 85 -28.79 -0.77 12.78
C ARG A 85 -27.82 -0.89 11.61
N HIS A 86 -28.21 -1.60 10.54
CA HIS A 86 -27.38 -1.71 9.34
C HIS A 86 -27.20 -0.37 8.62
N ALA A 87 -28.26 0.43 8.51
CA ALA A 87 -28.16 1.78 7.95
C ALA A 87 -27.24 2.69 8.77
N MET A 88 -27.34 2.65 10.11
CA MET A 88 -26.42 3.38 10.99
C MET A 88 -24.97 2.88 10.84
N TRP A 89 -24.77 1.57 10.73
CA TRP A 89 -23.44 0.99 10.50
C TRP A 89 -22.85 1.44 9.16
N LEU A 90 -23.64 1.48 8.08
CA LEU A 90 -23.18 1.99 6.79
C LEU A 90 -22.77 3.47 6.86
N GLN A 91 -23.53 4.29 7.58
CA GLN A 91 -23.18 5.70 7.80
C GLN A 91 -21.88 5.84 8.62
N GLN A 92 -21.72 5.02 9.67
CA GLN A 92 -20.49 5.00 10.46
C GLN A 92 -19.29 4.54 9.63
N LEU A 93 -19.47 3.51 8.79
CA LEU A 93 -18.42 3.01 7.91
C LEU A 93 -18.01 4.06 6.87
N GLU A 94 -18.97 4.76 6.28
CA GLU A 94 -18.69 5.86 5.35
C GLU A 94 -17.89 6.97 6.05
N ALA A 95 -18.28 7.35 7.28
CA ALA A 95 -17.54 8.32 8.07
C ALA A 95 -16.09 7.85 8.35
N GLN A 96 -15.91 6.59 8.72
CA GLN A 96 -14.59 6.00 8.99
C GLN A 96 -13.71 6.00 7.73
N VAL A 97 -14.26 5.61 6.58
CA VAL A 97 -13.55 5.62 5.29
C VAL A 97 -13.17 7.05 4.89
N GLN A 98 -14.04 8.04 5.13
CA GLN A 98 -13.73 9.44 4.86
C GLN A 98 -12.62 9.99 5.76
N VAL A 99 -12.58 9.59 7.04
CA VAL A 99 -11.50 9.97 7.97
C VAL A 99 -10.17 9.37 7.50
N GLN A 100 -10.12 8.05 7.26
CA GLN A 100 -8.91 7.39 6.77
C GLN A 100 -8.41 7.99 5.45
N LYS A 101 -9.31 8.32 4.53
CA LYS A 101 -8.94 8.96 3.26
C LYS A 101 -8.33 10.36 3.47
N LYS A 102 -8.83 11.12 4.45
CA LYS A 102 -8.27 12.44 4.79
C LYS A 102 -6.89 12.30 5.44
N GLU A 103 -6.70 11.33 6.33
CA GLU A 103 -5.42 11.07 6.99
C GLU A 103 -4.34 10.67 5.97
N VAL A 104 -4.64 9.69 5.11
CA VAL A 104 -3.73 9.27 4.04
C VAL A 104 -3.45 10.42 3.06
N GLY A 105 -4.45 11.25 2.77
CA GLY A 105 -4.28 12.45 1.95
C GLY A 105 -3.34 13.47 2.60
N ALA A 106 -3.53 13.75 3.89
CA ALA A 106 -2.71 14.70 4.64
C ALA A 106 -1.26 14.22 4.80
N GLU A 107 -1.07 12.92 5.04
CA GLU A 107 0.25 12.29 5.07
C GLU A 107 0.94 12.39 3.70
N GLY A 108 0.22 12.09 2.62
CA GLY A 108 0.74 12.23 1.25
C GLY A 108 1.13 13.67 0.90
N GLU A 109 0.37 14.67 1.34
CA GLU A 109 0.73 16.09 1.17
C GLU A 109 1.99 16.46 1.96
N LEU A 110 2.15 15.94 3.17
CA LEU A 110 3.33 16.18 4.01
C LEU A 110 4.59 15.53 3.40
N GLU A 111 4.47 14.29 2.91
CA GLU A 111 5.55 13.61 2.19
C GLU A 111 5.94 14.35 0.90
N GLN A 112 4.96 14.83 0.13
CA GLN A 112 5.21 15.64 -1.06
C GLN A 112 5.95 16.93 -0.72
N ARG A 113 5.55 17.63 0.35
CA ARG A 113 6.27 18.83 0.83
C ARG A 113 7.70 18.53 1.22
N LYS A 114 7.95 17.42 1.92
CA LYS A 114 9.32 16.98 2.27
C LYS A 114 10.14 16.67 1.02
N HIS A 115 9.55 15.95 0.07
CA HIS A 115 10.20 15.61 -1.19
C HIS A 115 10.52 16.87 -2.02
N ASP A 116 9.59 17.82 -2.11
CA ASP A 116 9.79 19.08 -2.82
C ASP A 116 10.85 19.96 -2.14
N ALA A 117 10.90 19.98 -0.80
CA ALA A 117 11.95 20.67 -0.06
C ALA A 117 13.34 20.10 -0.36
N ILE A 118 13.48 18.77 -0.38
CA ILE A 118 14.74 18.10 -0.73
C ILE A 118 15.11 18.38 -2.20
N LYS A 119 14.13 18.35 -3.09
CA LYS A 119 14.31 18.66 -4.52
C LYS A 119 14.78 20.09 -4.72
N GLU A 120 14.21 21.05 -3.99
CA GLU A 120 14.63 22.45 -4.02
C GLU A 120 16.04 22.62 -3.45
N GLN A 121 16.37 21.95 -2.34
CA GLN A 121 17.71 21.96 -1.77
C GLN A 121 18.76 21.41 -2.75
N CYS A 122 18.46 20.30 -3.42
CA CYS A 122 19.30 19.72 -4.47
C CYS A 122 19.44 20.68 -5.67
N ALA A 123 18.35 21.33 -6.09
CA ALA A 123 18.38 22.30 -7.19
C ALA A 123 19.24 23.52 -6.83
N ARG A 124 19.14 24.00 -5.59
CA ARG A 124 19.96 25.09 -5.04
C ARG A 124 21.45 24.73 -5.03
N GLN A 125 21.79 23.53 -4.58
CA GLN A 125 23.18 23.03 -4.63
C GLN A 125 23.70 22.96 -6.07
N ARG A 126 22.91 22.46 -7.02
CA ARG A 126 23.29 22.40 -8.44
C ARG A 126 23.55 23.79 -9.02
N ARG A 127 22.70 24.77 -8.71
CA ARG A 127 22.89 26.17 -9.12
C ARG A 127 24.18 26.76 -8.56
N LEU A 128 24.45 26.59 -7.26
CA LEU A 128 25.68 27.07 -6.63
C LEU A 128 26.94 26.46 -7.26
N VAL A 129 26.91 25.17 -7.58
CA VAL A 129 28.03 24.50 -8.28
C VAL A 129 28.21 25.06 -9.68
N GLN A 130 27.13 25.34 -10.40
CA GLN A 130 27.17 25.90 -11.75
C GLN A 130 27.70 27.33 -11.75
N GLU A 131 27.24 28.18 -10.84
CA GLU A 131 27.76 29.54 -10.64
C GLU A 131 29.25 29.54 -10.26
N CYS A 132 29.68 28.63 -9.38
CA CYS A 132 31.10 28.47 -9.07
C CYS A 132 31.90 28.03 -10.31
N LYS A 133 31.38 27.10 -11.10
CA LYS A 133 32.04 26.61 -12.31
C LYS A 133 32.22 27.73 -13.36
N GLU A 134 31.20 28.57 -13.54
CA GLU A 134 31.23 29.72 -14.45
C GLU A 134 32.22 30.79 -13.97
N LYS A 135 32.24 31.08 -12.66
CA LYS A 135 33.14 32.09 -12.08
C LYS A 135 34.62 31.74 -12.19
N TYR A 136 34.97 30.45 -12.10
CA TYR A 136 36.36 29.99 -12.12
C TYR A 136 36.79 29.34 -13.45
N GLY A 137 35.92 29.30 -14.45
CA GLY A 137 36.24 28.76 -15.79
C GLY A 137 36.69 27.29 -15.79
N GLY A 138 36.32 26.50 -14.77
CA GLY A 138 36.88 25.17 -14.54
C GLY A 138 36.50 24.56 -13.18
N ALA A 139 37.30 23.60 -12.70
CA ALA A 139 37.11 23.04 -11.36
C ALA A 139 37.43 24.13 -10.31
N PRO A 140 36.48 24.47 -9.42
CA PRO A 140 36.69 25.55 -8.46
C PRO A 140 37.84 25.20 -7.50
N PRO A 141 38.62 26.20 -7.04
CA PRO A 141 39.70 25.98 -6.09
C PRO A 141 39.12 25.37 -4.80
N ARG A 142 39.85 24.41 -4.21
CA ARG A 142 39.43 23.59 -3.06
C ARG A 142 38.91 24.45 -1.89
N ALA A 143 39.51 25.61 -1.66
CA ALA A 143 39.08 26.57 -0.63
C ALA A 143 37.70 27.21 -0.89
N ALA A 144 37.32 27.45 -2.16
CA ALA A 144 35.99 27.93 -2.51
C ALA A 144 34.94 26.82 -2.40
N LEU A 145 35.32 25.58 -2.73
CA LEU A 145 34.47 24.40 -2.56
C LEU A 145 34.21 24.13 -1.07
N GLU A 146 35.23 24.21 -0.22
CA GLU A 146 35.09 24.03 1.23
C GLU A 146 34.19 25.09 1.86
N LYS A 147 34.28 26.35 1.42
CA LYS A 147 33.38 27.43 1.89
C LYS A 147 31.93 27.21 1.46
N ALA A 148 31.70 26.74 0.22
CA ALA A 148 30.37 26.43 -0.29
C ALA A 148 29.77 25.18 0.36
N VAL A 149 30.58 24.16 0.66
CA VAL A 149 30.16 22.93 1.34
C VAL A 149 29.91 23.17 2.83
N ALA A 150 30.73 24.01 3.49
CA ALA A 150 30.54 24.42 4.88
C ALA A 150 29.27 25.27 5.09
N ALA A 151 28.78 25.95 4.04
CA ALA A 151 27.51 26.66 4.07
C ALA A 151 26.28 25.73 3.93
N VAL A 152 26.49 24.47 3.53
CA VAL A 152 25.40 23.53 3.17
C VAL A 152 25.35 22.30 4.09
N LYS A 153 26.46 21.91 4.72
CA LYS A 153 26.49 20.79 5.67
C LYS A 153 26.29 21.31 7.10
N GLN A 154 25.22 20.88 7.74
CA GLN A 154 25.14 20.86 9.21
C GLN A 154 26.40 20.18 9.74
N LYS A 155 27.19 20.94 10.48
CA LYS A 155 28.45 20.45 11.05
C LYS A 155 28.13 19.42 12.13
N PRO A 156 28.95 18.38 12.30
CA PRO A 156 28.79 17.46 13.42
C PRO A 156 28.90 18.21 14.76
N LEU A 157 28.20 17.75 15.80
CA LEU A 157 28.01 18.47 17.09
C LEU A 157 29.31 18.99 17.72
N TRP A 158 30.43 18.28 17.60
CA TRP A 158 31.73 18.71 18.13
C TRP A 158 32.35 19.95 17.45
N ALA A 159 31.74 20.41 16.35
CA ALA A 159 32.15 21.59 15.59
C ALA A 159 31.07 22.70 15.57
N MET A 160 30.02 22.57 16.39
CA MET A 160 29.02 23.62 16.60
C MET A 160 29.52 24.68 17.59
N SER A 161 29.07 25.91 17.38
CA SER A 161 29.32 27.01 18.32
C SER A 161 28.39 26.90 19.54
N GLU A 162 28.78 27.48 20.67
CA GLU A 162 28.03 27.43 21.94
C GLU A 162 26.55 27.85 21.80
N ALA A 163 26.26 28.82 20.93
CA ALA A 163 24.90 29.28 20.66
C ALA A 163 24.04 28.29 19.85
N GLU A 164 24.67 27.40 19.07
CA GLU A 164 23.98 26.32 18.34
C GLU A 164 23.78 25.12 19.26
N LEU A 165 24.70 24.87 20.19
CA LEU A 165 24.59 23.83 21.20
C LEU A 165 23.39 24.07 22.12
N ALA A 166 23.18 25.31 22.58
CA ALA A 166 22.03 25.68 23.41
C ALA A 166 20.67 25.34 22.77
N ARG A 167 20.53 25.50 21.43
CA ARG A 167 19.30 25.12 20.73
C ARG A 167 19.09 23.61 20.67
N PHE A 168 20.17 22.84 20.57
CA PHE A 168 20.11 21.37 20.61
C PHE A 168 19.85 20.86 22.02
N GLU A 169 20.30 21.57 23.04
CA GLU A 169 20.00 21.27 24.44
C GLU A 169 18.50 21.48 24.72
N ASP A 170 17.92 22.59 24.24
CA ASP A 170 16.47 22.82 24.33
C ASP A 170 15.65 21.70 23.65
N GLU A 171 16.02 21.29 22.43
CA GLU A 171 15.38 20.17 21.73
C GLU A 171 15.59 18.83 22.44
N GLY A 172 16.71 18.67 23.15
CA GLY A 172 17.03 17.49 23.95
C GLY A 172 16.15 17.40 25.20
N GLU A 173 15.91 18.52 25.88
CA GLU A 173 15.00 18.61 27.02
C GLU A 173 13.56 18.29 26.59
N ASP A 174 13.09 18.83 25.46
CA ASP A 174 11.77 18.51 24.90
C ASP A 174 11.60 17.00 24.63
N LEU A 175 12.65 16.34 24.13
CA LEU A 175 12.63 14.89 23.88
C LEU A 175 12.66 14.07 25.16
N LEU A 176 13.38 14.53 26.19
CA LEU A 176 13.41 13.87 27.49
C LEU A 176 12.05 13.98 28.18
N ASP A 177 11.43 15.16 28.18
CA ASP A 177 10.07 15.37 28.69
C ASP A 177 9.04 14.50 27.95
N TRP A 178 9.18 14.33 26.63
CA TRP A 178 8.32 13.43 25.85
C TRP A 178 8.52 11.96 26.23
N VAL A 179 9.77 11.51 26.43
CA VAL A 179 10.07 10.13 26.86
C VAL A 179 9.56 9.87 28.27
N GLU A 180 9.72 10.82 29.19
CA GLU A 180 9.20 10.70 30.56
C GLU A 180 7.68 10.70 30.61
N GLY A 181 7.02 11.40 29.68
CA GLY A 181 5.57 11.36 29.49
C GLY A 181 5.05 10.11 28.78
N LEU A 182 5.92 9.26 28.23
CA LEU A 182 5.52 8.04 27.55
C LEU A 182 5.29 6.92 28.59
N ASP A 183 4.02 6.55 28.81
CA ASP A 183 3.69 5.35 29.59
C ASP A 183 3.50 4.14 28.65
N PRO A 184 4.54 3.32 28.43
CA PRO A 184 4.42 2.13 27.59
C PRO A 184 3.47 1.10 28.19
N GLU A 185 3.19 1.13 29.49
CA GLU A 185 2.25 0.19 30.09
C GLU A 185 0.81 0.51 29.70
N GLU A 186 0.45 1.79 29.53
CA GLU A 186 -0.87 2.19 29.04
C GLU A 186 -1.09 1.65 27.62
N TYR A 187 -0.09 1.83 26.75
CA TYR A 187 -0.12 1.30 25.39
C TYR A 187 -0.21 -0.25 25.34
N ILE A 188 0.52 -0.95 26.21
CA ILE A 188 0.44 -2.42 26.31
C ILE A 188 -0.91 -2.89 26.85
N LYS A 189 -1.60 -2.05 27.63
CA LYS A 189 -2.93 -2.34 28.19
C LYS A 189 -4.05 -2.05 27.19
N ASP A 190 -3.77 -1.35 26.10
CA ASP A 190 -4.73 -1.07 25.04
C ASP A 190 -5.34 -2.37 24.49
N LEU A 191 -6.65 -2.34 24.30
CA LEU A 191 -7.46 -3.49 23.90
C LEU A 191 -7.13 -3.90 22.47
N GLU A 192 -6.85 -2.92 21.61
CA GLU A 192 -6.45 -3.16 20.22
C GLU A 192 -5.08 -3.84 20.14
N PHE A 193 -4.11 -3.37 20.93
CA PHE A 193 -2.77 -3.96 20.98
C PHE A 193 -2.81 -5.41 21.50
N ARG A 194 -3.61 -5.67 22.54
CA ARG A 194 -3.82 -7.04 23.06
C ARG A 194 -4.47 -7.96 22.05
N GLN A 195 -5.50 -7.48 21.35
CA GLN A 195 -6.18 -8.26 20.33
C GLN A 195 -5.25 -8.57 19.16
N ALA A 196 -4.41 -7.61 18.74
CA ALA A 196 -3.39 -7.85 17.72
C ALA A 196 -2.37 -8.92 18.17
N LEU A 197 -1.90 -8.85 19.42
CA LEU A 197 -1.03 -9.87 19.99
C LEU A 197 -1.70 -11.25 20.07
N GLU A 198 -3.00 -11.32 20.37
CA GLU A 198 -3.75 -12.57 20.41
C GLU A 198 -3.83 -13.21 19.01
N VAL A 199 -4.15 -12.42 17.97
CA VAL A 199 -4.14 -12.90 16.58
C VAL A 199 -2.75 -13.42 16.17
N CYS A 200 -1.69 -12.71 16.55
CA CYS A 200 -0.32 -13.16 16.30
C CYS A 200 -0.02 -14.48 17.03
N LYS A 201 -0.41 -14.62 18.29
CA LYS A 201 -0.24 -15.85 19.07
C LYS A 201 -1.00 -17.03 18.47
N ASP A 202 -2.26 -16.83 18.06
CA ASP A 202 -3.08 -17.85 17.42
C ASP A 202 -2.43 -18.33 16.12
N ARG A 203 -1.92 -17.39 15.31
CA ARG A 203 -1.20 -17.73 14.07
C ARG A 203 0.09 -18.49 14.37
N CYS A 204 0.88 -18.06 15.34
CA CYS A 204 2.08 -18.79 15.77
C CYS A 204 1.75 -20.21 16.23
N GLY A 205 0.68 -20.39 17.03
CA GLY A 205 0.25 -21.72 17.47
C GLY A 205 -0.19 -22.63 16.33
N ARG A 206 -0.86 -22.08 15.29
CA ARG A 206 -1.19 -22.84 14.08
C ARG A 206 0.05 -23.28 13.32
N LEU A 207 1.00 -22.36 13.10
CA LEU A 207 2.26 -22.67 12.42
C LEU A 207 3.07 -23.74 13.17
N GLN A 208 3.08 -23.70 14.51
CA GLN A 208 3.74 -24.72 15.32
C GLN A 208 3.09 -26.10 15.14
N LYS A 209 1.76 -26.18 15.13
CA LYS A 209 1.05 -27.45 14.87
C LYS A 209 1.34 -27.99 13.47
N GLU A 210 1.31 -27.12 12.46
CA GLU A 210 1.65 -27.48 11.08
C GLU A 210 3.10 -28.00 10.99
N GLU A 211 4.03 -27.39 11.73
CA GLU A 211 5.42 -27.85 11.82
C GLU A 211 5.57 -29.21 12.51
N GLU A 212 4.84 -29.45 13.61
CA GLU A 212 4.82 -30.73 14.32
C GLU A 212 4.19 -31.84 13.46
N GLU A 213 3.09 -31.56 12.79
CA GLU A 213 2.43 -32.48 11.85
C GLU A 213 3.36 -32.81 10.68
N PHE A 214 4.05 -31.80 10.13
CA PHE A 214 5.03 -32.00 9.07
C PHE A 214 6.20 -32.87 9.54
N LYS A 215 6.77 -32.60 10.72
CA LYS A 215 7.82 -33.42 11.33
C LYS A 215 7.36 -34.86 11.55
N LYS A 216 6.12 -35.05 12.01
CA LYS A 216 5.54 -36.38 12.20
C LYS A 216 5.40 -37.12 10.88
N GLN A 217 4.85 -36.50 9.84
CA GLN A 217 4.76 -37.09 8.50
C GLN A 217 6.13 -37.45 7.93
N LEU A 218 7.15 -36.64 8.22
CA LEU A 218 8.52 -36.91 7.81
C LEU A 218 9.08 -38.14 8.53
N ALA A 219 8.84 -38.25 9.84
CA ALA A 219 9.25 -39.40 10.64
C ALA A 219 8.52 -40.69 10.21
N ASP A 220 7.22 -40.61 9.93
CA ASP A 220 6.43 -41.75 9.47
C ASP A 220 6.95 -42.27 8.12
N LYS A 221 7.20 -41.38 7.15
CA LYS A 221 7.81 -41.75 5.84
C LYS A 221 9.20 -42.38 6.00
N PHE A 222 10.03 -41.83 6.88
CA PHE A 222 11.37 -42.35 7.09
C PHE A 222 11.33 -43.76 7.70
N ASN A 223 10.41 -44.02 8.63
CA ASN A 223 10.22 -45.35 9.19
C ASN A 223 9.61 -46.34 8.18
N GLU A 224 8.73 -45.89 7.27
CA GLU A 224 8.18 -46.72 6.19
C GLU A 224 9.26 -47.14 5.17
N ASP A 225 10.20 -46.26 4.84
CA ASP A 225 11.30 -46.54 3.91
C ASP A 225 12.36 -47.51 4.51
N ASP A 226 12.51 -47.58 5.85
CA ASP A 226 13.44 -48.50 6.54
C ASP A 226 12.90 -49.95 6.67
N ASP A 227 11.58 -50.16 6.54
CA ASP A 227 10.92 -51.48 6.67
C ASP A 227 10.75 -52.22 5.32
N THR A 228 11.17 -51.63 4.19
CA THR A 228 11.17 -52.25 2.83
C THR A 228 12.56 -52.59 2.31
#